data_AF-A0A7V8E7N6-F1
#
_entry.id   AF-A0A7V8E7N6-F1
#
_cell.length_a   1.000
_cell.length_b   1.000
_cell.length_c   1.000
_cell.angle_alpha   90.00
_cell.angle_beta   90.00
_cell.angle_gamma   90.00
#
_symmetry.space_group_name_H-M   'P 1'
#
loop_
_entity.id
_entity.type
_entity.pdbx_description
1 polymer ?
#
loop_
_entity_poly.entity_id
_entity_poly.type
_entity_poly.pdbx_seq_one_letter_code
_entity_poly.pdbx_strand_id
1 'polypeptide(L)'
;MRYLMKQKLFCWGDDFAIKNQAGADLFFVDGKAFSIGKKLSFQDMKGGELAFIQQKLLSWGPTWEIYRGGRLAAVVKKHLFALFRCKFTVDVPGPDDLEAQGSFLDMEYTFTRRGHVVAEVSKRWFSWSDTYGVDVRQGEDDVLILASTVVIDEVCHADGKKH
;
A
#
# COMPACT_ATOMS: atom_id res chain seq x y z
N MET A 1 -11.33 -5.79 -9.35
CA MET A 1 -11.87 -4.42 -9.21
C MET A 1 -10.73 -3.46 -9.38
N ARG A 2 -10.92 -2.38 -10.15
CA ARG A 2 -9.89 -1.37 -10.37
C ARG A 2 -10.11 -0.13 -9.53
N TYR A 3 -9.07 0.25 -8.81
CA TYR A 3 -8.99 1.42 -7.96
C TYR A 3 -8.02 2.44 -8.55
N LEU A 4 -8.28 3.71 -8.30
CA LEU A 4 -7.41 4.82 -8.62
C LEU A 4 -6.87 5.38 -7.30
N MET A 5 -5.54 5.46 -7.22
CA MET A 5 -4.81 5.98 -6.05
C MET A 5 -3.92 7.14 -6.48
N LYS A 6 -3.79 8.13 -5.59
CA LYS A 6 -2.86 9.24 -5.77
C LYS A 6 -1.44 8.79 -5.35
N GLN A 7 -0.40 9.32 -5.98
CA GLN A 7 0.99 9.13 -5.55
C GLN A 7 1.33 10.06 -4.39
N LYS A 8 2.41 9.76 -3.66
CA LYS A 8 2.96 10.63 -2.60
C LYS A 8 1.98 10.82 -1.45
N LEU A 9 1.33 9.74 -1.06
CA LEU A 9 0.20 9.74 -0.15
C LEU A 9 0.48 10.39 1.22
N PHE A 10 1.73 10.37 1.70
CA PHE A 10 2.09 11.01 2.98
C PHE A 10 2.95 12.28 2.84
N CYS A 11 3.30 12.74 1.64
CA CYS A 11 4.19 13.89 1.52
C CYS A 11 3.57 15.21 2.01
N TRP A 12 2.25 15.25 2.19
CA TRP A 12 1.51 16.47 2.51
C TRP A 12 0.82 16.43 3.89
N GLY A 13 0.81 15.28 4.56
CA GLY A 13 -0.05 15.11 5.74
C GLY A 13 -1.54 15.22 5.41
N ASP A 14 -1.87 15.06 4.12
CA ASP A 14 -3.21 15.18 3.59
C ASP A 14 -3.89 13.82 3.55
N ASP A 15 -5.18 13.84 3.83
CA ASP A 15 -6.05 12.70 3.61
C ASP A 15 -6.33 12.51 2.11
N PHE A 16 -6.64 11.29 1.71
CA PHE A 16 -6.94 11.01 0.30
C PHE A 16 -8.05 10.00 0.12
N ALA A 17 -8.85 10.22 -0.92
CA ALA A 17 -9.89 9.30 -1.35
C ALA A 17 -9.33 8.31 -2.40
N ILE A 18 -9.72 7.05 -2.27
CA ILE A 18 -9.48 6.01 -3.27
C ILE A 18 -10.75 5.86 -4.09
N LYS A 19 -10.61 6.05 -5.41
CA LYS A 19 -11.73 6.03 -6.35
C LYS A 19 -11.83 4.69 -7.06
N ASN A 20 -13.01 4.33 -7.55
CA ASN A 20 -13.15 3.30 -8.56
C ASN A 20 -12.97 3.85 -9.98
N GLN A 21 -12.98 2.97 -10.97
CA GLN A 21 -12.91 3.33 -12.40
C GLN A 21 -14.00 4.30 -12.88
N ALA A 22 -15.13 4.41 -12.19
CA ALA A 22 -16.19 5.36 -12.51
C ALA A 22 -15.99 6.73 -11.83
N GLY A 23 -14.89 6.91 -11.09
CA GLY A 23 -14.56 8.15 -10.38
C GLY A 23 -15.24 8.32 -9.02
N ALA A 24 -16.02 7.33 -8.57
CA ALA A 24 -16.70 7.35 -7.28
C ALA A 24 -15.73 7.00 -6.15
N ASP A 25 -15.77 7.78 -5.06
CA ASP A 25 -14.98 7.52 -3.86
C ASP A 25 -15.50 6.28 -3.14
N LEU A 26 -14.61 5.32 -2.87
CA LEU A 26 -14.94 4.06 -2.19
C LEU A 26 -14.33 3.96 -0.79
N PHE A 27 -13.13 4.52 -0.63
CA PHE A 27 -12.40 4.49 0.62
C PHE A 27 -11.73 5.84 0.86
N PHE A 28 -11.38 6.06 2.11
CA PHE A 28 -10.66 7.24 2.57
C PHE A 28 -9.48 6.82 3.40
N VAL A 29 -8.34 7.48 3.25
CA VAL A 29 -7.17 7.24 4.07
C VAL A 29 -6.81 8.53 4.78
N ASP A 30 -6.95 8.50 6.10
CA ASP A 30 -6.63 9.59 7.02
C ASP A 30 -5.20 9.42 7.55
N GLY A 31 -4.37 10.41 7.28
CA GLY A 31 -2.95 10.40 7.62
C GLY A 31 -2.61 11.28 8.81
N LYS A 32 -2.18 10.67 9.92
CA LYS A 32 -1.73 11.44 11.10
C LYS A 32 -0.27 11.84 10.95
N ALA A 33 -0.05 13.03 10.37
CA ALA A 33 1.28 13.57 10.08
C ALA A 33 2.12 13.94 11.33
N PHE A 34 1.49 14.12 12.50
CA PHE A 34 2.14 14.68 13.70
C PHE A 34 2.51 13.66 14.79
N SER A 35 2.46 12.34 14.52
CA SER A 35 2.82 11.32 15.53
C SER A 35 4.27 10.84 15.43
N ILE A 36 4.85 10.43 16.57
CA ILE A 36 6.09 9.65 16.61
C ILE A 36 5.82 8.32 15.88
N GLY A 37 6.47 8.14 14.73
CA GLY A 37 6.17 7.09 13.76
C GLY A 37 4.90 7.39 12.95
N LYS A 38 4.93 7.06 11.66
CA LYS A 38 3.80 7.30 10.75
C LYS A 38 2.64 6.35 11.07
N LYS A 39 1.43 6.89 11.08
CA LYS A 39 0.17 6.18 11.34
C LYS A 39 -0.89 6.62 10.35
N LEU A 40 -1.66 5.66 9.84
CA LEU A 40 -2.81 5.92 8.97
C LEU A 40 -4.04 5.14 9.43
N SER A 41 -5.20 5.71 9.18
CA SER A 41 -6.50 5.02 9.27
C SER A 41 -7.05 4.87 7.85
N PHE A 42 -7.24 3.63 7.41
CA PHE A 42 -7.94 3.29 6.17
C PHE A 42 -9.41 3.06 6.50
N GLN A 43 -10.29 3.87 5.94
CA GLN A 43 -11.70 3.98 6.31
C GLN A 43 -12.62 3.75 5.11
N ASP A 44 -13.86 3.35 5.41
CA ASP A 44 -14.96 3.46 4.45
C ASP A 44 -15.45 4.91 4.32
N MET A 45 -16.35 5.16 3.37
CA MET A 45 -16.92 6.51 3.14
C MET A 45 -17.83 7.00 4.28
N LYS A 46 -18.12 6.17 5.29
CA LYS A 46 -18.88 6.55 6.49
C LYS A 46 -17.95 6.89 7.66
N GLY A 47 -16.63 6.82 7.47
CA GLY A 47 -15.62 7.03 8.52
C GLY A 47 -15.38 5.79 9.41
N GLY A 48 -15.89 4.62 9.02
CA GLY A 48 -15.61 3.36 9.70
C GLY A 48 -14.20 2.87 9.37
N GLU A 49 -13.34 2.72 10.38
CA GLU A 49 -11.99 2.20 10.18
C GLU A 49 -12.02 0.71 9.75
N LEU A 50 -11.50 0.46 8.55
CA LEU A 50 -11.37 -0.87 7.96
C LEU A 50 -9.99 -1.49 8.23
N ALA A 51 -8.95 -0.64 8.29
CA ALA A 51 -7.60 -1.02 8.68
C ALA A 51 -6.84 0.15 9.31
N PHE A 52 -5.98 -0.16 10.27
CA PHE A 52 -5.05 0.78 10.89
C PHE A 52 -3.62 0.40 10.51
N ILE A 53 -2.87 1.34 9.95
CA ILE A 53 -1.52 1.11 9.43
C ILE A 53 -0.53 1.87 10.29
N GLN A 54 0.51 1.20 10.79
CA GLN A 54 1.51 1.82 11.65
C GLN A 54 2.93 1.40 11.27
N GLN A 55 3.83 2.39 11.23
CA GLN A 55 5.25 2.15 11.05
C GLN A 55 5.90 1.61 12.34
N LYS A 56 6.72 0.57 12.20
CA LYS A 56 7.67 0.11 13.23
C LYS A 56 9.04 0.74 12.99
N LEU A 57 9.55 1.41 14.01
CA LEU A 57 10.91 1.97 14.01
C LEU A 57 11.90 0.87 14.42
N LEU A 58 12.35 0.09 13.44
CA LEU A 58 13.37 -0.95 13.62
C LEU A 58 14.70 -0.52 12.98
N SER A 59 15.82 -1.03 13.51
CA SER A 59 17.18 -0.72 13.02
C SER A 59 17.50 -1.35 11.66
N TRP A 60 16.83 -2.44 11.29
CA TRP A 60 17.16 -3.30 10.13
C TRP A 60 16.40 -2.95 8.85
N GLY A 61 15.50 -1.95 8.88
CA GLY A 61 14.79 -1.50 7.69
C GLY A 61 13.32 -1.12 7.89
N PRO A 62 12.67 -0.60 6.82
CA PRO A 62 11.28 -0.21 6.85
C PRO A 62 10.36 -1.42 7.09
N THR A 63 9.63 -1.39 8.21
CA THR A 63 8.64 -2.39 8.58
C THR A 63 7.36 -1.68 8.99
N TRP A 64 6.22 -2.16 8.50
CA TRP A 64 4.91 -1.59 8.80
C TRP A 64 3.94 -2.71 9.16
N GLU A 65 3.04 -2.42 10.09
CA GLU A 65 2.00 -3.33 10.52
C GLU A 65 0.63 -2.80 10.07
N ILE A 66 -0.22 -3.71 9.62
CA ILE A 66 -1.61 -3.45 9.25
C ILE A 66 -2.47 -4.21 10.24
N TYR A 67 -3.35 -3.49 10.94
CA TYR A 67 -4.29 -4.01 11.91
C TYR A 67 -5.72 -3.91 11.37
N ARG A 68 -6.57 -4.90 11.66
CA ARG A 68 -8.01 -4.88 11.36
C ARG A 68 -8.78 -5.32 12.59
N GLY A 69 -9.75 -4.52 13.04
CA GLY A 69 -10.50 -4.81 14.27
C GLY A 69 -9.61 -5.03 15.50
N GLY A 70 -8.50 -4.29 15.60
CA GLY A 70 -7.51 -4.40 16.68
C GLY A 70 -6.58 -5.62 16.63
N ARG A 71 -6.67 -6.47 15.60
CA ARG A 71 -5.79 -7.64 15.41
C ARG A 71 -4.80 -7.40 14.29
N LEU A 72 -3.58 -7.91 14.44
CA LEU A 72 -2.58 -7.84 13.38
C LEU A 72 -3.06 -8.66 12.18
N ALA A 73 -3.26 -7.97 11.05
CA ALA A 73 -3.74 -8.55 9.80
C ALA A 73 -2.59 -8.82 8.83
N ALA A 74 -1.57 -7.96 8.81
CA ALA A 74 -0.35 -8.20 8.05
C ALA A 74 0.85 -7.38 8.53
N VAL A 75 2.06 -7.82 8.16
CA VAL A 75 3.30 -7.05 8.30
C VAL A 75 3.93 -6.85 6.92
N VAL A 76 4.08 -5.60 6.50
CA VAL A 76 4.72 -5.24 5.23
C VAL A 76 6.20 -4.94 5.48
N LYS A 77 7.09 -5.69 4.80
CA LYS A 77 8.54 -5.61 4.96
C LYS A 77 9.20 -5.38 3.60
N LYS A 78 10.12 -4.41 3.52
CA LYS A 78 10.99 -4.24 2.35
C LYS A 78 12.21 -5.16 2.45
N HIS A 79 12.52 -5.90 1.39
CA HIS A 79 13.77 -6.67 1.30
C HIS A 79 14.92 -5.74 0.94
N LEU A 80 15.87 -5.55 1.87
CA LEU A 80 17.03 -4.67 1.67
C LEU A 80 18.23 -5.34 0.97
N PHE A 81 18.29 -6.67 0.95
CA PHE A 81 19.43 -7.43 0.42
C PHE A 81 19.24 -7.94 -1.02
N ALA A 82 18.13 -7.59 -1.68
CA ALA A 82 17.90 -7.99 -3.05
C ALA A 82 18.72 -7.10 -4.01
N LEU A 83 19.94 -7.54 -4.33
CA LEU A 83 21.01 -6.78 -5.00
C LEU A 83 20.61 -6.04 -6.29
N PHE A 84 19.50 -6.41 -6.95
CA PHE A 84 19.05 -5.79 -8.21
C PHE A 84 17.53 -5.62 -8.36
N ARG A 85 16.71 -6.08 -7.40
CA ARG A 85 15.24 -6.04 -7.51
C ARG A 85 14.65 -5.68 -6.16
N CYS A 86 14.08 -4.49 -6.04
CA CYS A 86 13.22 -4.20 -4.88
C CYS A 86 12.12 -5.27 -4.81
N LYS A 87 11.84 -5.78 -3.62
CA LYS A 87 10.76 -6.72 -3.33
C LYS A 87 10.19 -6.38 -1.97
N PHE A 88 8.87 -6.49 -1.84
CA PHE A 88 8.20 -6.39 -0.55
C PHE A 88 7.49 -7.71 -0.25
N THR A 89 7.46 -8.08 1.03
CA THR A 89 6.61 -9.16 1.52
C THR A 89 5.51 -8.55 2.39
N VAL A 90 4.28 -9.00 2.16
CA VAL A 90 3.13 -8.76 3.04
C VAL A 90 2.88 -10.08 3.77
N ASP A 91 3.41 -10.17 4.97
CA ASP A 91 3.35 -11.31 5.88
C ASP A 91 1.95 -11.34 6.51
N VAL A 92 1.11 -12.28 6.11
CA VAL A 92 -0.27 -12.44 6.56
C VAL A 92 -0.31 -13.62 7.52
N PRO A 93 -0.93 -13.52 8.72
CA PRO A 93 -0.98 -14.65 9.65
C PRO A 93 -1.47 -15.94 8.99
N GLY A 94 -0.57 -16.92 8.85
CA GLY A 94 -0.84 -18.18 8.15
C GLY A 94 0.07 -18.36 6.93
N PRO A 95 -0.32 -19.22 5.97
CA PRO A 95 0.48 -19.54 4.78
C PRO A 95 0.14 -18.68 3.55
N ASP A 96 -0.54 -17.54 3.74
CA ASP A 96 -1.17 -16.76 2.66
C ASP A 96 -0.50 -15.42 2.37
N ASP A 97 0.81 -15.36 2.65
CA ASP A 97 1.67 -14.24 2.36
C ASP A 97 1.57 -13.77 0.91
N LEU A 98 1.68 -12.45 0.74
CA LEU A 98 1.80 -11.83 -0.57
C LEU A 98 3.22 -11.37 -0.81
N GLU A 99 3.64 -11.43 -2.07
CA GLU A 99 4.88 -10.85 -2.53
C GLU A 99 4.57 -9.76 -3.55
N ALA A 100 5.06 -8.56 -3.29
CA ALA A 100 5.04 -7.48 -4.27
C ALA A 100 6.39 -7.40 -4.99
N GLN A 101 6.36 -7.40 -6.33
CA GLN A 101 7.56 -7.35 -7.16
C GLN A 101 7.31 -6.60 -8.47
N GLY A 102 8.30 -5.79 -8.88
CA GLY A 102 8.27 -5.02 -10.13
C GLY A 102 9.10 -3.74 -10.02
N SER A 103 8.76 -2.73 -10.82
CA SER A 103 9.28 -1.37 -10.71
C SER A 103 8.38 -0.54 -9.82
N PHE A 104 8.75 -0.37 -8.54
CA PHE A 104 7.97 0.44 -7.61
C PHE A 104 8.09 1.94 -7.88
N LEU A 105 9.22 2.40 -8.42
CA LEU A 105 9.42 3.81 -8.78
C LEU A 105 8.48 4.22 -9.92
N ASP A 106 8.32 3.33 -10.90
CA ASP A 106 7.43 3.56 -12.04
C ASP A 106 5.96 3.24 -11.73
N MET A 107 5.68 2.72 -10.52
CA MET A 107 4.39 2.13 -10.14
C MET A 107 3.92 1.04 -11.11
N GLU A 108 4.84 0.17 -11.53
CA GLU A 108 4.59 -0.97 -12.41
C GLU A 108 5.03 -2.26 -11.69
N TYR A 109 4.15 -2.80 -10.85
CA TYR A 109 4.45 -3.98 -10.04
C TYR A 109 3.20 -4.83 -9.80
N THR A 110 3.40 -6.07 -9.35
CA THR A 110 2.31 -7.01 -9.08
C THR A 110 2.40 -7.53 -7.66
N PHE A 111 1.24 -7.82 -7.07
CA PHE A 111 1.12 -8.67 -5.90
C PHE A 111 0.86 -10.09 -6.35
N THR A 112 1.61 -11.03 -5.77
CA THR A 112 1.45 -12.45 -6.02
C THR A 112 1.20 -13.21 -4.73
N ARG A 113 0.32 -14.20 -4.76
CA ARG A 113 0.13 -15.18 -3.69
C ARG A 113 0.43 -16.55 -4.25
N ARG A 114 1.37 -17.28 -3.63
CA ARG A 114 1.78 -18.64 -4.07
C ARG A 114 2.08 -18.71 -5.58
N GLY A 115 2.72 -17.68 -6.14
CA GLY A 115 3.07 -17.58 -7.55
C GLY A 115 1.95 -17.12 -8.49
N HIS A 116 0.72 -16.89 -8.00
CA HIS A 116 -0.39 -16.37 -8.80
C HIS A 116 -0.56 -14.86 -8.59
N VAL A 117 -0.76 -14.11 -9.67
CA VAL A 117 -1.01 -12.66 -9.60
C VAL A 117 -2.40 -12.40 -9.02
N VAL A 118 -2.44 -11.73 -7.87
CA VAL A 118 -3.67 -11.35 -7.15
C VAL A 118 -4.02 -9.87 -7.31
N ALA A 119 -3.04 -9.03 -7.62
CA ALA A 119 -3.27 -7.66 -8.03
C ALA A 119 -2.14 -7.11 -8.90
N GLU A 120 -2.48 -6.13 -9.73
CA GLU A 120 -1.53 -5.41 -10.58
C GLU A 120 -1.63 -3.91 -10.31
N VAL A 121 -0.47 -3.27 -10.19
CA VAL A 121 -0.33 -1.83 -9.99
C VAL A 121 0.34 -1.27 -11.23
N SER A 122 -0.32 -0.30 -11.87
CA SER A 122 0.17 0.32 -13.10
C SER A 122 -0.24 1.79 -13.18
N LYS A 123 0.73 2.65 -13.46
CA LYS A 123 0.49 4.06 -13.79
C LYS A 123 0.06 4.22 -15.25
N ARG A 124 0.51 3.33 -16.13
CA ARG A 124 0.26 3.40 -17.59
C ARG A 124 -1.23 3.34 -17.97
N TRP A 125 -2.09 2.82 -17.10
CA TRP A 125 -3.53 2.81 -17.33
C TRP A 125 -4.17 4.21 -17.29
N PHE A 126 -3.46 5.21 -16.79
CA PHE A 126 -3.98 6.57 -16.63
C PHE A 126 -3.02 7.59 -17.24
N SER A 127 -3.58 8.62 -17.88
CA SER A 127 -2.78 9.71 -18.47
C SER A 127 -2.36 10.79 -17.45
N TRP A 128 -2.80 10.67 -16.20
CA TRP A 128 -2.60 11.67 -15.17
C TRP A 128 -1.26 11.46 -14.46
N SER A 129 -0.52 12.54 -14.25
CA SER A 129 0.87 12.48 -13.79
C SER A 129 1.02 12.07 -12.33
N ASP A 130 -0.04 12.10 -11.52
CA ASP A 130 0.00 11.87 -10.08
C ASP A 130 -0.92 10.73 -9.59
N THR A 131 -1.53 9.96 -10.49
CA THR A 131 -2.37 8.81 -10.13
C THR A 131 -1.89 7.51 -10.76
N TYR A 132 -2.13 6.39 -10.09
CA TYR A 132 -1.92 5.05 -10.62
C TYR A 132 -3.11 4.15 -10.29
N GLY A 133 -3.20 3.05 -11.02
CA GLY A 133 -4.23 2.04 -10.81
C GLY A 133 -3.77 0.89 -9.93
N VAL A 134 -4.71 0.34 -9.19
CA VAL A 134 -4.58 -0.98 -8.56
C VAL A 134 -5.74 -1.84 -9.05
N ASP A 135 -5.45 -2.89 -9.79
CA ASP A 135 -6.44 -3.87 -10.25
C ASP A 135 -6.34 -5.14 -9.41
N VAL A 136 -7.32 -5.32 -8.53
CA VAL A 136 -7.39 -6.46 -7.60
C VAL A 136 -8.22 -7.57 -8.21
N ARG A 137 -7.74 -8.82 -8.17
CA ARG A 137 -8.50 -9.97 -8.68
C ARG A 137 -9.76 -10.21 -7.84
N GLN A 138 -10.80 -10.75 -8.46
CA GLN A 138 -12.06 -11.02 -7.78
C GLN A 138 -11.85 -12.05 -6.64
N GLY A 139 -12.43 -11.76 -5.47
CA GLY A 139 -12.35 -12.64 -4.29
C GLY A 139 -11.14 -12.38 -3.40
N GLU A 140 -10.26 -11.45 -3.77
CA GLU A 140 -9.14 -11.02 -2.94
C GLU A 140 -9.55 -9.94 -1.93
N ASP A 141 -8.70 -9.73 -0.94
CA ASP A 141 -8.91 -8.71 0.10
C ASP A 141 -8.44 -7.34 -0.41
N ASP A 142 -9.37 -6.62 -1.04
CA ASP A 142 -9.13 -5.28 -1.60
C ASP A 142 -8.47 -4.33 -0.58
N VAL A 143 -8.95 -4.34 0.66
CA VAL A 143 -8.46 -3.45 1.73
C VAL A 143 -7.00 -3.76 2.06
N LEU A 144 -6.66 -5.05 2.20
CA LEU A 144 -5.28 -5.45 2.50
C LEU A 144 -4.32 -5.07 1.37
N ILE A 145 -4.73 -5.28 0.12
CA ILE A 145 -3.90 -4.95 -1.05
C ILE A 145 -3.71 -3.44 -1.16
N LEU A 146 -4.80 -2.67 -1.08
CA LEU A 146 -4.73 -1.20 -1.13
C LEU A 146 -3.90 -0.63 0.02
N ALA A 147 -4.11 -1.10 1.27
CA ALA A 147 -3.31 -0.70 2.42
C ALA A 147 -1.82 -1.03 2.23
N SER A 148 -1.50 -2.20 1.67
CA SER A 148 -0.13 -2.59 1.35
C SER A 148 0.49 -1.68 0.27
N THR A 149 -0.29 -1.30 -0.75
CA THR A 149 0.12 -0.33 -1.77
C THR A 149 0.40 1.04 -1.16
N VAL A 150 -0.41 1.52 -0.21
CA VAL A 150 -0.13 2.76 0.53
C VAL A 150 1.22 2.69 1.25
N VAL A 151 1.52 1.57 1.92
CA VAL A 151 2.81 1.38 2.60
C VAL A 151 3.98 1.34 1.62
N ILE A 152 3.84 0.65 0.48
CA ILE A 152 4.90 0.53 -0.53
C ILE A 152 5.20 1.90 -1.15
N ASP A 153 4.17 2.66 -1.53
CA ASP A 153 4.30 4.04 -2.01
C ASP A 153 5.14 4.83 -1.01
N GLU A 154 4.82 4.73 0.27
CA GLU A 154 5.48 5.50 1.31
C GLU A 154 6.95 5.14 1.53
N VAL A 155 7.25 3.85 1.57
CA VAL A 155 8.64 3.38 1.74
C VAL A 155 9.48 3.78 0.53
N CYS A 156 8.96 3.63 -0.68
CA CYS A 156 9.67 3.98 -1.91
C CYS A 156 9.90 5.49 -2.04
N HIS A 157 8.95 6.31 -1.62
CA HIS A 157 9.11 7.77 -1.61
C HIS A 157 10.12 8.26 -0.57
N ALA A 158 10.14 7.65 0.62
CA ALA A 158 11.10 8.01 1.67
C ALA A 158 12.56 7.74 1.25
N ASP A 159 12.80 6.68 0.46
CA ASP A 159 14.13 6.37 -0.06
C ASP A 159 14.56 7.34 -1.19
N GLY A 160 13.63 7.76 -2.05
CA GLY A 160 13.92 8.72 -3.12
C GLY A 160 14.32 10.13 -2.64
N LYS A 161 13.99 10.51 -1.40
CA LYS A 161 14.38 11.81 -0.79
C LYS A 161 15.79 11.80 -0.19
N LYS A 162 16.51 10.68 -0.17
CA LYS A 162 17.85 10.57 0.44
C LYS A 162 19.02 10.90 -0.50
N HIS A 163 18.75 11.49 -1.67
CA HIS A 163 19.77 11.89 -2.64
C HIS A 163 19.82 13.41 -2.82
#